data_AF-A0A914CZ07-F1
#
_entry.id   AF-A0A914CZ07-F1
#
_cell.length_a   1.000
_cell.length_b   1.000
_cell.length_c   1.000
_cell.angle_alpha   90.00
_cell.angle_beta   90.00
_cell.angle_gamma   90.00
#
_symmetry.space_group_name_H-M   'P 1'
#
loop_
_entity.id
_entity.type
_entity.pdbx_description
1 polymer ?
#
loop_
_entity_poly.entity_id
_entity_poly.type
_entity_poly.pdbx_seq_one_letter_code
_entity_poly.pdbx_strand_id
1 'polypeptide(L)'
;MTIEIPQQEAITLDNVQLDLDAVLYIRVVDPYKASYGVQDPEFAVSQLAMTVMRAEVGKLMLDNVFRERANLNMAIVEGIKEASAPWGMVCLRYEIRTMTMPPEIQRAMKMQVEAERKKRAMILESEGHRQAEMNKAEGEKQSRILRSEAAMQEEVNKASAAAKAAESEKLSRILESEAEMQTRINMAKAAATSAESEKTQKILASEAEKQAAINRAEGQALAIQMEMEARCKALDNLASSLEHSGAGAAASFVTADNYVKAFSNLARTNNTVIIPSNPADVGSMVAQAMAIYKQVANNQVSSNQLVKK
;
A
#
# COMPACT_ATOMS: atom_id res chain seq x y z
N MET A 1 -63.65 52.56 33.95
CA MET A 1 -63.33 53.85 34.59
C MET A 1 -61.96 53.73 35.23
N THR A 2 -61.19 54.82 35.22
CA THR A 2 -59.85 54.88 35.80
C THR A 2 -59.87 55.87 36.95
N ILE A 3 -59.39 55.44 38.11
CA ILE A 3 -59.22 56.29 39.28
C ILE A 3 -57.73 56.37 39.57
N GLU A 4 -57.21 57.59 39.68
CA GLU A 4 -55.84 57.81 40.15
C GLU A 4 -55.81 57.72 41.67
N ILE A 5 -54.87 56.94 42.18
CA ILE A 5 -54.62 56.83 43.62
C ILE A 5 -53.51 57.84 43.95
N PRO A 6 -53.75 58.77 44.88
CA PRO A 6 -52.75 59.77 45.23
C PRO A 6 -51.52 59.12 45.85
N GLN A 7 -50.41 59.84 45.86
CA GLN A 7 -49.16 59.40 46.47
C GLN A 7 -49.37 58.99 47.92
N GLN A 8 -48.88 57.80 48.27
CA GLN A 8 -48.96 57.25 49.62
C GLN A 8 -47.60 56.77 50.10
N GLU A 9 -47.32 57.06 51.36
CA GLU A 9 -46.19 56.49 52.09
C GLU A 9 -46.55 55.09 52.59
N ALA A 10 -45.68 54.13 52.27
CA ALA A 10 -45.72 52.75 52.74
C ALA A 10 -44.36 52.33 53.29
N ILE A 11 -44.37 51.39 54.24
CA ILE A 11 -43.15 50.86 54.87
C ILE A 11 -43.08 49.38 54.52
N THR A 12 -41.94 48.94 54.00
CA THR A 12 -41.67 47.52 53.70
C THR A 12 -41.29 46.74 54.96
N LEU A 13 -41.21 45.41 54.84
CA LEU A 13 -40.76 44.54 55.93
C LEU A 13 -39.37 44.91 56.46
N ASP A 14 -38.50 45.44 55.60
CA ASP A 14 -37.13 45.88 55.94
C ASP A 14 -37.09 47.30 56.54
N ASN A 15 -38.24 47.84 56.94
CA ASN A 15 -38.39 49.17 57.52
C ASN A 15 -37.92 50.30 56.58
N VAL A 16 -38.09 50.13 55.27
CA VAL A 16 -37.79 51.15 54.26
C VAL A 16 -39.07 51.87 53.88
N GLN A 17 -39.03 53.20 53.99
CA GLN A 17 -40.12 54.07 53.53
C GLN A 17 -40.09 54.19 52.01
N LEU A 18 -41.26 54.04 51.40
CA LEU A 18 -41.49 54.13 49.97
C LEU A 18 -42.67 55.05 49.68
N ASP A 19 -42.48 55.89 48.67
CA ASP A 19 -43.54 56.69 48.07
C ASP A 19 -44.09 55.96 46.85
N LEU A 20 -45.39 55.70 46.85
CA LEU A 20 -46.04 54.89 45.84
C LEU A 20 -47.25 55.62 45.24
N ASP A 21 -47.27 55.70 43.92
CA ASP A 21 -48.42 56.17 43.13
C ASP A 21 -49.02 55.00 42.34
N ALA A 22 -50.33 55.00 42.12
CA ALA A 22 -50.98 53.95 41.33
C ALA A 22 -52.21 54.42 40.56
N VAL A 23 -52.60 53.62 39.58
CA VAL A 23 -53.84 53.77 38.82
C VAL A 23 -54.68 52.52 39.00
N LEU A 24 -55.95 52.74 39.30
CA LEU A 24 -56.93 51.69 39.51
C LEU A 24 -57.92 51.67 38.36
N TYR A 25 -58.09 50.49 37.75
CA TYR A 25 -59.06 50.24 36.69
C TYR A 25 -60.27 49.52 37.27
N ILE A 26 -61.42 50.20 37.28
CA ILE A 26 -62.68 49.64 37.79
C ILE A 26 -63.79 49.65 36.76
N ARG A 27 -64.75 48.75 36.99
CA ARG A 27 -66.00 48.67 36.23
C ARG A 27 -67.16 48.49 37.20
N VAL A 28 -68.22 49.29 37.02
CA VAL A 28 -69.49 49.09 37.70
C VAL A 28 -70.19 47.88 37.09
N VAL A 29 -70.53 46.90 37.93
CA VAL A 29 -71.24 45.67 37.53
C VAL A 29 -72.71 45.77 37.92
N ASP A 30 -72.99 46.31 39.10
CA ASP A 30 -74.33 46.48 39.65
C ASP A 30 -74.58 47.96 39.98
N PRO A 31 -75.23 48.71 39.08
CA PRO A 31 -75.49 50.13 39.28
C PRO A 31 -76.39 50.43 40.50
N TYR A 32 -77.26 49.49 40.89
CA TYR A 32 -78.13 49.67 42.05
C TYR A 32 -77.32 49.66 43.35
N LYS A 33 -76.44 48.67 43.51
CA LYS A 33 -75.50 48.61 44.65
C LYS A 33 -74.50 49.76 44.64
N ALA A 34 -74.04 50.20 43.48
CA ALA A 34 -73.14 51.35 43.39
C ALA A 34 -73.81 52.67 43.81
N SER A 35 -75.11 52.84 43.53
CA SER A 35 -75.83 54.07 43.85
C SER A 35 -76.36 54.13 45.29
N TYR A 36 -76.78 52.98 45.85
CA TYR A 36 -77.39 52.92 47.19
C TYR A 36 -76.50 52.27 48.26
N GLY A 37 -75.44 51.55 47.87
CA GLY A 37 -74.58 50.81 48.79
C GLY A 37 -73.54 51.67 49.51
N VAL A 38 -73.17 52.82 48.95
CA VAL A 38 -72.22 53.77 49.56
C VAL A 38 -72.43 55.17 48.99
N GLN A 39 -72.13 56.21 49.79
CA GLN A 39 -72.37 57.61 49.41
C GLN A 39 -71.49 58.07 48.25
N ASP A 40 -70.22 57.67 48.24
CA ASP A 40 -69.29 57.89 47.13
C ASP A 40 -68.49 56.60 46.86
N PRO A 41 -68.88 55.81 45.84
CA PRO A 41 -68.23 54.55 45.52
C PRO A 41 -66.78 54.73 45.07
N GLU A 42 -66.48 55.78 44.29
CA GLU A 42 -65.15 56.02 43.76
C GLU A 42 -64.17 56.35 44.88
N PHE A 43 -64.59 57.24 45.79
CA PHE A 43 -63.81 57.58 46.96
C PHE A 43 -63.61 56.37 47.88
N ALA A 44 -64.66 55.60 48.17
CA ALA A 44 -64.56 54.42 49.03
C ALA A 44 -63.57 53.37 48.49
N VAL A 45 -63.61 53.11 47.17
CA VAL A 45 -62.67 52.20 46.52
C VAL A 45 -61.24 52.75 46.51
N SER A 46 -61.05 54.06 46.32
CA SER A 46 -59.72 54.66 46.38
C SER A 46 -59.08 54.50 47.77
N GLN A 47 -59.85 54.70 48.84
CA GLN A 47 -59.41 54.52 50.22
C GLN A 47 -59.07 53.05 50.55
N LEU A 48 -59.91 52.14 50.08
CA LEU A 48 -59.67 50.71 50.18
C LEU A 48 -58.37 50.33 49.46
N ALA A 49 -58.17 50.81 48.23
CA ALA A 49 -56.98 50.53 47.45
C ALA A 49 -55.70 51.03 48.15
N MET A 50 -55.71 52.21 48.77
CA MET A 50 -54.59 52.71 49.58
C MET A 50 -54.29 51.82 50.79
N THR A 51 -55.33 51.36 51.48
CA THR A 51 -55.19 50.51 52.68
C THR A 51 -54.64 49.13 52.31
N VAL A 52 -55.19 48.50 51.26
CA VAL A 52 -54.73 47.19 50.77
C VAL A 52 -53.31 47.28 50.23
N MET A 53 -52.98 48.33 49.48
CA MET A 53 -51.62 48.54 48.98
C MET A 53 -50.61 48.61 50.12
N ARG A 54 -50.88 49.42 51.15
CA ARG A 54 -50.00 49.54 52.32
C ARG A 54 -49.81 48.19 53.03
N ALA A 55 -50.89 47.41 53.16
CA ALA A 55 -50.83 46.09 53.78
C ALA A 55 -50.01 45.07 52.97
N GLU A 56 -50.17 45.03 51.64
CA GLU A 56 -49.42 44.10 50.78
C GLU A 56 -47.93 44.49 50.67
N VAL A 57 -47.61 45.78 50.59
CA VAL A 57 -46.22 46.26 50.58
C VAL A 57 -45.51 45.94 51.90
N GLY A 58 -46.21 46.03 53.03
CA GLY A 58 -45.64 45.72 54.35
C GLY A 58 -45.27 44.24 54.57
N LYS A 59 -45.83 43.32 53.77
CA LYS A 59 -45.50 41.89 53.83
C LYS A 59 -44.21 41.54 53.09
N LEU A 60 -43.73 42.43 52.22
CA LEU A 60 -42.62 42.17 51.31
C LEU A 60 -41.36 42.94 51.69
N MET A 61 -40.21 42.34 51.41
CA MET A 61 -38.90 43.00 51.45
C MET A 61 -38.74 43.97 50.27
N LEU A 62 -37.89 44.97 50.43
CA LEU A 62 -37.70 46.04 49.42
C LEU A 62 -37.36 45.47 48.04
N ASP A 63 -36.42 44.51 47.98
CA ASP A 63 -35.98 43.90 46.71
C ASP A 63 -37.12 43.12 46.03
N ASN A 64 -37.97 42.46 46.82
CA ASN A 64 -39.10 41.68 46.31
C ASN A 64 -40.21 42.58 45.76
N VAL A 65 -40.43 43.76 46.35
CA VAL A 65 -41.41 44.74 45.83
C VAL A 65 -41.06 45.16 44.39
N PHE A 66 -39.77 45.32 44.07
CA PHE A 66 -39.34 45.63 42.70
C PHE A 66 -39.35 44.41 41.78
N ARG A 67 -38.91 43.25 42.28
CA ARG A 67 -38.78 42.00 41.50
C ARG A 67 -40.14 41.39 41.16
N GLU A 68 -41.10 41.46 42.08
CA GLU A 68 -42.40 40.79 42.00
C GLU A 68 -43.58 41.74 41.80
N ARG A 69 -43.36 42.85 41.07
CA ARG A 69 -44.40 43.86 40.84
C ARG A 69 -45.70 43.29 40.25
N ALA A 70 -45.60 42.28 39.39
CA ALA A 70 -46.79 41.61 38.83
C ALA A 70 -47.59 40.85 39.89
N ASN A 71 -46.90 40.14 40.80
CA ASN A 71 -47.54 39.40 41.89
C ASN A 71 -48.20 40.36 42.88
N LEU A 72 -47.52 41.44 43.23
CA LEU A 72 -48.07 42.46 44.13
C LEU A 72 -49.30 43.15 43.51
N ASN A 73 -49.29 43.45 42.20
CA ASN A 73 -50.49 43.96 41.53
C ASN A 73 -51.67 42.99 41.60
N MET A 74 -51.44 41.68 41.43
CA MET A 74 -52.49 40.67 41.53
C MET A 74 -53.02 40.55 42.96
N ALA A 75 -52.13 40.51 43.96
CA ALA A 75 -52.51 40.43 45.38
C ALA A 75 -53.36 41.63 45.81
N ILE A 76 -53.01 42.84 45.35
CA ILE A 76 -53.81 44.05 45.63
C ILE A 76 -55.18 43.96 44.97
N VAL A 77 -55.26 43.51 43.70
CA VAL A 77 -56.55 43.34 43.01
C VAL A 77 -57.44 42.35 43.75
N GLU A 78 -56.87 41.24 44.23
CA GLU A 78 -57.59 40.22 44.99
C GLU A 78 -58.13 40.78 46.32
N GLY A 79 -57.30 41.50 47.08
CA GLY A 79 -57.74 42.15 48.32
C GLY A 79 -58.83 43.21 48.12
N ILE A 80 -58.78 43.96 47.01
CA ILE A 80 -59.82 44.95 46.67
C ILE A 80 -61.13 44.26 46.27
N LYS A 81 -61.05 43.14 45.52
CA LYS A 81 -62.22 42.45 44.96
C LYS A 81 -63.20 41.96 46.02
N GLU A 82 -62.69 41.45 47.15
CA GLU A 82 -63.52 40.99 48.26
C GLU A 82 -64.30 42.15 48.89
N ALA A 83 -63.62 43.26 49.16
CA ALA A 83 -64.21 44.42 49.82
C ALA A 83 -65.03 45.34 48.89
N SER A 84 -64.85 45.26 47.55
CA SER A 84 -65.62 46.07 46.59
C SER A 84 -66.98 45.47 46.19
N ALA A 85 -67.25 44.22 46.54
CA ALA A 85 -68.49 43.52 46.20
C ALA A 85 -69.78 44.19 46.73
N PRO A 86 -69.82 44.74 47.96
CA PRO A 86 -71.00 45.44 48.47
C PRO A 86 -71.35 46.72 47.69
N TRP A 87 -70.34 47.35 47.07
CA TRP A 87 -70.50 48.61 46.33
C TRP A 87 -70.81 48.40 44.84
N GLY A 88 -71.06 47.15 44.40
CA GLY A 88 -71.44 46.86 43.01
C GLY A 88 -70.35 47.13 41.97
N MET A 89 -69.09 47.28 42.41
CA MET A 89 -67.93 47.54 41.55
C MET A 89 -66.94 46.39 41.60
N VAL A 90 -66.27 46.18 40.47
CA VAL A 90 -65.20 45.20 40.34
C VAL A 90 -63.92 45.90 39.91
N CYS A 91 -62.86 45.65 40.67
CA CYS A 91 -61.49 45.98 40.27
C CYS A 91 -61.06 45.03 39.15
N LEU A 92 -60.68 45.60 38.01
CA LEU A 92 -60.13 44.85 36.88
C LEU A 92 -58.62 44.72 37.02
N ARG A 93 -57.96 45.81 37.42
CA ARG A 93 -56.50 45.88 37.49
C ARG A 93 -56.05 47.02 38.39
N TYR A 94 -54.98 46.75 39.13
CA TYR A 94 -54.21 47.75 39.85
C TYR A 94 -52.83 47.85 39.19
N GLU A 95 -52.43 49.06 38.82
CA GLU A 95 -51.09 49.32 38.29
C GLU A 95 -50.41 50.38 39.14
N ILE A 96 -49.35 50.00 39.83
CA ILE A 96 -48.44 50.97 40.43
C ILE A 96 -47.82 51.77 39.30
N ARG A 97 -47.78 53.10 39.39
CA ARG A 97 -47.20 53.99 38.38
C ARG A 97 -45.73 54.26 38.67
N THR A 98 -45.42 54.66 39.90
CA THR A 98 -44.06 55.05 40.30
C THR A 98 -43.83 54.63 41.74
N MET A 99 -42.59 54.21 42.02
CA MET A 99 -42.11 53.88 43.35
C MET A 99 -40.84 54.68 43.60
N THR A 100 -40.85 55.57 44.58
CA THR A 100 -39.71 56.40 44.93
C THR A 100 -39.18 56.02 46.31
N MET A 101 -37.87 55.80 46.40
CA MET A 101 -37.15 55.52 47.64
C MET A 101 -36.37 56.77 48.07
N PRO A 102 -36.08 56.91 49.37
CA PRO A 102 -35.09 57.87 49.84
C PRO A 102 -33.74 57.68 49.10
N PRO A 103 -33.09 58.79 48.69
CA PRO A 103 -31.89 58.73 47.85
C PRO A 103 -30.70 58.07 48.56
N GLU A 104 -30.66 58.06 49.89
CA GLU A 104 -29.62 57.42 50.69
C GLU A 104 -29.61 55.90 50.48
N ILE A 105 -30.77 55.26 50.61
CA ILE A 105 -30.93 53.80 50.42
C ILE A 105 -30.69 53.44 48.95
N GLN A 106 -31.19 54.27 48.02
CA GLN A 106 -30.96 54.04 46.60
C GLN A 106 -29.46 54.05 46.26
N ARG A 107 -28.68 54.97 46.84
CA ARG A 107 -27.22 55.02 46.66
C ARG A 107 -26.53 53.80 47.27
N ALA A 108 -26.89 53.42 48.50
CA ALA A 108 -26.33 52.26 49.16
C ALA A 108 -26.60 50.96 48.38
N MET A 109 -27.84 50.76 47.92
CA MET A 109 -28.23 49.61 47.11
C MET A 109 -27.51 49.60 45.76
N LYS A 110 -27.41 50.75 45.06
CA LYS A 110 -26.64 50.87 43.82
C LYS A 110 -25.16 50.52 44.03
N MET A 111 -24.55 51.01 45.10
CA MET A 111 -23.16 50.73 45.45
C MET A 111 -22.93 49.25 45.74
N GLN A 112 -23.86 48.59 46.44
CA GLN A 112 -23.81 47.16 46.71
C GLN A 112 -23.93 46.33 45.43
N VAL A 113 -24.91 46.63 44.57
CA VAL A 113 -25.10 45.94 43.29
C VAL A 113 -23.90 46.14 42.37
N GLU A 114 -23.34 47.35 42.32
CA GLU A 114 -22.13 47.63 41.54
C GLU A 114 -20.91 46.87 42.07
N ALA A 115 -20.72 46.82 43.39
CA ALA A 115 -19.65 46.06 44.02
C ALA A 115 -19.79 44.55 43.74
N GLU A 116 -21.00 44.00 43.82
CA GLU A 116 -21.24 42.59 43.51
C GLU A 116 -21.01 42.30 42.02
N ARG A 117 -21.45 43.19 41.12
CA ARG A 117 -21.15 43.08 39.68
C ARG A 117 -19.65 43.10 39.41
N LYS A 118 -18.90 44.03 40.04
CA LYS A 118 -17.43 44.11 39.91
C LYS A 118 -16.76 42.85 40.44
N LYS A 119 -17.19 42.33 41.60
CA LYS A 119 -16.68 41.08 42.17
C LYS A 119 -16.90 39.90 41.23
N ARG A 120 -18.12 39.76 40.68
CA ARG A 120 -18.43 38.69 39.72
C ARG A 120 -17.60 38.82 38.43
N ALA A 121 -17.44 40.02 37.90
CA ALA A 121 -16.61 40.27 36.73
C ALA A 121 -15.15 39.89 36.98
N MET A 122 -14.58 40.29 38.12
CA MET A 122 -13.21 39.97 38.50
C MET A 122 -12.97 38.46 38.67
N ILE A 123 -13.92 37.74 39.27
CA ILE A 123 -13.85 36.28 39.40
C ILE A 123 -13.86 35.63 38.02
N LEU A 124 -14.80 36.02 37.16
CA LEU A 124 -14.92 35.47 35.81
C LEU A 124 -13.67 35.75 34.96
N GLU A 125 -13.10 36.95 35.08
CA GLU A 125 -11.85 37.32 34.40
C GLU A 125 -10.67 36.48 34.92
N SER A 126 -10.54 36.31 36.24
CA SER A 126 -9.51 35.45 36.83
C SER A 126 -9.66 33.98 36.43
N GLU A 127 -10.88 33.47 36.37
CA GLU A 127 -11.18 32.10 35.89
C GLU A 127 -10.85 31.95 34.41
N GLY A 128 -11.20 32.96 33.59
CA GLY A 128 -10.86 33.02 32.18
C GLY A 128 -9.35 33.00 31.93
N HIS A 129 -8.58 33.81 32.68
CA HIS A 129 -7.12 33.81 32.61
C HIS A 129 -6.53 32.46 32.99
N ARG A 130 -6.95 31.88 34.12
CA ARG A 130 -6.49 30.56 34.56
C ARG A 130 -6.77 29.49 33.53
N GLN A 131 -7.98 29.48 32.96
CA GLN A 131 -8.36 28.50 31.93
C GLN A 131 -7.55 28.70 30.64
N ALA A 132 -7.31 29.94 30.23
CA ALA A 132 -6.49 30.24 29.06
C ALA A 132 -5.04 29.77 29.24
N GLU A 133 -4.43 29.99 30.40
CA GLU A 133 -3.07 29.53 30.71
C GLU A 133 -2.98 28.00 30.74
N MET A 134 -3.95 27.32 31.35
CA MET A 134 -4.02 25.84 31.33
C MET A 134 -4.14 25.30 29.91
N ASN A 135 -5.07 25.84 29.12
CA ASN A 135 -5.26 25.42 27.73
C ASN A 135 -3.98 25.63 26.90
N LYS A 136 -3.26 26.74 27.12
CA LYS A 136 -1.98 27.00 26.45
C LYS A 136 -0.91 25.98 26.86
N ALA A 137 -0.77 25.69 28.16
CA ALA A 137 0.20 24.73 28.66
C ALA A 137 -0.10 23.29 28.19
N GLU A 138 -1.37 22.89 28.16
CA GLU A 138 -1.80 21.60 27.61
C GLU A 138 -1.55 21.51 26.11
N GLY A 139 -1.87 22.57 25.36
CA GLY A 139 -1.58 22.65 23.93
C GLY A 139 -0.08 22.53 23.63
N GLU A 140 0.78 23.19 24.41
CA GLU A 140 2.24 23.04 24.29
C GLU A 140 2.71 21.62 24.63
N LYS A 141 2.17 21.00 25.68
CA LYS A 141 2.49 19.62 26.06
C LYS A 141 2.09 18.64 24.96
N GLN A 142 0.86 18.73 24.46
CA GLN A 142 0.37 17.89 23.36
C GLN A 142 1.18 18.12 22.09
N SER A 143 1.50 19.37 21.75
CA SER A 143 2.35 19.69 20.59
C SER A 143 3.75 19.06 20.73
N ARG A 144 4.36 19.10 21.92
CA ARG A 144 5.66 18.45 22.17
C ARG A 144 5.58 16.93 22.04
N ILE A 145 4.54 16.30 22.59
CA ILE A 145 4.32 14.84 22.49
C ILE A 145 4.15 14.45 21.02
N LEU A 146 3.24 15.11 20.30
CA LEU A 146 2.98 14.84 18.89
C LEU A 146 4.23 15.03 18.02
N ARG A 147 5.06 16.05 18.30
CA ARG A 147 6.35 16.23 17.60
C ARG A 147 7.32 15.09 17.89
N SER A 148 7.40 14.63 19.14
CA SER A 148 8.28 13.51 19.51
C SER A 148 7.82 12.19 18.89
N GLU A 149 6.51 11.92 18.91
CA GLU A 149 5.91 10.75 18.27
C GLU A 149 6.09 10.79 16.76
N ALA A 150 5.88 11.96 16.13
CA ALA A 150 6.10 12.13 14.70
C ALA A 150 7.57 11.86 14.32
N ALA A 151 8.53 12.35 15.10
CA ALA A 151 9.95 12.10 14.86
C ALA A 151 10.30 10.60 15.00
N MET A 152 9.80 9.94 16.05
CA MET A 152 9.99 8.50 16.24
C MET A 152 9.38 7.71 15.07
N GLN A 153 8.16 8.06 14.66
CA GLN A 153 7.47 7.42 13.55
C GLN A 153 8.21 7.66 12.22
N GLU A 154 8.76 8.85 12.02
CA GLU A 154 9.58 9.17 10.84
C GLU A 154 10.83 8.29 10.79
N GLU A 155 11.54 8.09 11.91
CA GLU A 155 12.69 7.19 11.98
C GLU A 155 12.31 5.73 11.72
N VAL A 156 11.21 5.24 12.31
CA VAL A 156 10.69 3.89 12.05
C VAL A 156 10.31 3.71 10.58
N ASN A 157 9.68 4.71 9.97
CA ASN A 157 9.32 4.68 8.56
C ASN A 157 10.57 4.66 7.68
N LYS A 158 11.62 5.44 7.99
CA LYS A 158 12.91 5.40 7.27
C LYS A 158 13.61 4.04 7.42
N ALA A 159 13.66 3.49 8.63
CA ALA A 159 14.29 2.20 8.90
C ALA A 159 13.54 1.05 8.20
N SER A 160 12.21 1.04 8.25
CA SER A 160 11.40 0.03 7.55
C SER A 160 11.47 0.16 6.03
N ALA A 161 11.57 1.38 5.49
CA ALA A 161 11.83 1.60 4.06
C ALA A 161 13.20 1.05 3.64
N ALA A 162 14.25 1.30 4.43
CA ALA A 162 15.58 0.76 4.18
C ALA A 162 15.61 -0.77 4.29
N ALA A 163 14.92 -1.36 5.27
CA ALA A 163 14.81 -2.81 5.42
C ALA A 163 14.11 -3.46 4.23
N LYS A 164 12.97 -2.89 3.77
CA LYS A 164 12.27 -3.35 2.56
C LYS A 164 13.13 -3.20 1.31
N ALA A 165 13.90 -2.12 1.18
CA ALA A 165 14.81 -1.93 0.07
C ALA A 165 15.95 -2.98 0.07
N ALA A 166 16.54 -3.26 1.23
CA ALA A 166 17.57 -4.30 1.37
C ALA A 166 17.02 -5.71 1.13
N GLU A 167 15.79 -6.00 1.57
CA GLU A 167 15.09 -7.25 1.24
C GLU A 167 14.83 -7.36 -0.26
N SER A 168 14.34 -6.29 -0.89
CA SER A 168 14.13 -6.23 -2.34
C SER A 168 15.42 -6.46 -3.11
N GLU A 169 16.54 -5.90 -2.66
CA GLU A 169 17.85 -6.09 -3.29
C GLU A 169 18.41 -7.50 -3.07
N LYS A 170 18.19 -8.11 -1.89
CA LYS A 170 18.53 -9.52 -1.67
C LYS A 170 17.71 -10.44 -2.55
N LEU A 171 16.41 -10.18 -2.68
CA LEU A 171 15.51 -10.94 -3.55
C LEU A 171 15.92 -10.81 -5.02
N SER A 172 16.33 -9.62 -5.48
CA SER A 172 16.82 -9.46 -6.86
C SER A 172 18.11 -10.25 -7.10
N ARG A 173 19.07 -10.22 -6.16
CA ARG A 173 20.31 -11.02 -6.26
C ARG A 173 20.05 -12.53 -6.23
N ILE A 174 19.10 -12.99 -5.42
CA ILE A 174 18.70 -14.40 -5.38
C ILE A 174 18.09 -14.79 -6.74
N LEU A 175 17.15 -14.01 -7.25
CA LEU A 175 16.52 -14.25 -8.55
C LEU A 175 17.54 -14.25 -9.71
N GLU A 176 18.52 -13.35 -9.69
CA GLU A 176 19.63 -13.34 -10.65
C GLU A 176 20.47 -14.62 -10.55
N SER A 177 20.84 -15.02 -9.32
CA SER A 177 21.62 -16.26 -9.10
C SER A 177 20.84 -17.52 -9.52
N GLU A 178 19.52 -17.54 -9.32
CA GLU A 178 18.65 -18.63 -9.77
C GLU A 178 18.56 -18.68 -11.29
N ALA A 179 18.45 -17.53 -11.97
CA ALA A 179 18.46 -17.46 -13.43
C ALA A 179 19.79 -17.95 -14.03
N GLU A 180 20.93 -17.61 -13.41
CA GLU A 180 22.24 -18.14 -13.79
C GLU A 180 22.36 -19.65 -13.57
N MET A 181 21.85 -20.17 -12.44
CA MET A 181 21.82 -21.60 -12.18
C MET A 181 20.93 -22.33 -13.19
N GLN A 182 19.78 -21.76 -13.55
CA GLN A 182 18.86 -22.33 -14.53
C GLN A 182 19.49 -22.40 -15.92
N THR A 183 20.19 -21.34 -16.34
CA THR A 183 20.92 -21.34 -17.63
C THR A 183 22.04 -22.37 -17.66
N ARG A 184 22.81 -22.52 -16.58
CA ARG A 184 23.82 -23.59 -16.45
C ARG A 184 23.21 -24.99 -16.50
N ILE A 185 22.10 -25.22 -15.79
CA ILE A 185 21.37 -26.50 -15.83
C ILE A 185 20.89 -26.79 -17.24
N ASN A 186 20.34 -25.80 -17.95
CA ASN A 186 19.86 -25.97 -19.32
C ASN A 186 21.01 -26.27 -20.30
N MET A 187 22.16 -25.61 -20.15
CA MET A 187 23.36 -25.92 -20.94
C MET A 187 23.89 -27.33 -20.64
N ALA A 188 23.92 -27.73 -19.37
CA ALA A 188 24.34 -29.08 -18.97
C ALA A 188 23.39 -30.15 -19.53
N LYS A 189 22.07 -29.90 -19.52
CA LYS A 189 21.07 -30.77 -20.15
C LYS A 189 21.25 -30.84 -21.68
N ALA A 190 21.55 -29.72 -22.34
CA ALA A 190 21.83 -29.70 -23.77
C ALA A 190 23.11 -30.50 -24.11
N ALA A 191 24.16 -30.38 -23.30
CA ALA A 191 25.39 -31.15 -23.47
C ALA A 191 25.20 -32.66 -23.18
N ALA A 192 24.36 -33.00 -22.19
CA ALA A 192 24.03 -34.40 -21.90
C ALA A 192 23.25 -35.05 -23.04
N THR A 193 22.25 -34.34 -23.60
CA THR A 193 21.48 -34.83 -24.76
C THR A 193 22.33 -34.91 -26.02
N SER A 194 23.27 -34.00 -26.25
CA SER A 194 24.22 -34.12 -27.38
C SER A 194 25.21 -35.26 -27.18
N ALA A 195 25.72 -35.49 -25.96
CA ALA A 195 26.60 -36.61 -25.65
C ALA A 195 25.87 -37.97 -25.75
N GLU A 196 24.61 -38.05 -25.32
CA GLU A 196 23.74 -39.21 -25.57
C GLU A 196 23.48 -39.40 -27.06
N SER A 197 23.27 -38.32 -27.81
CA SER A 197 23.12 -38.37 -29.27
C SER A 197 24.39 -38.87 -29.96
N GLU A 198 25.58 -38.40 -29.57
CA GLU A 198 26.84 -38.89 -30.11
C GLU A 198 27.10 -40.36 -29.74
N LYS A 199 26.77 -40.77 -28.51
CA LYS A 199 26.93 -42.16 -28.07
C LYS A 199 25.99 -43.09 -28.83
N THR A 200 24.72 -42.69 -29.00
CA THR A 200 23.75 -43.44 -29.81
C THR A 200 24.15 -43.46 -31.28
N GLN A 201 24.65 -42.36 -31.84
CA GLN A 201 25.19 -42.33 -33.21
C GLN A 201 26.41 -43.24 -33.38
N LYS A 202 27.35 -43.29 -32.42
CA LYS A 202 28.52 -44.18 -32.49
C LYS A 202 28.15 -45.66 -32.38
N ILE A 203 27.18 -46.01 -31.53
CA ILE A 203 26.67 -47.38 -31.43
C ILE A 203 25.99 -47.78 -32.74
N LEU A 204 25.13 -46.91 -33.28
CA LEU A 204 24.39 -47.16 -34.52
C LEU A 204 25.32 -47.24 -35.73
N ALA A 205 26.39 -46.43 -35.78
CA ALA A 205 27.43 -46.52 -36.79
C ALA A 205 28.22 -47.83 -36.70
N SER A 206 28.58 -48.28 -35.49
CA SER A 206 29.28 -49.55 -35.29
C SER A 206 28.41 -50.76 -35.65
N GLU A 207 27.11 -50.73 -35.33
CA GLU A 207 26.15 -51.75 -35.76
C GLU A 207 25.95 -51.74 -37.28
N ALA A 208 25.85 -50.55 -37.89
CA ALA A 208 25.75 -50.40 -39.34
C ALA A 208 26.99 -50.91 -40.07
N GLU A 209 28.20 -50.63 -39.56
CA GLU A 209 29.46 -51.13 -40.12
C GLU A 209 29.55 -52.66 -40.00
N LYS A 210 29.18 -53.23 -38.85
CA LYS A 210 29.14 -54.69 -38.65
C LYS A 210 28.18 -55.34 -39.63
N GLN A 211 26.97 -54.78 -39.78
CA GLN A 211 25.97 -55.30 -40.72
C GLN A 211 26.43 -55.15 -42.18
N ALA A 212 27.05 -54.02 -42.53
CA ALA A 212 27.59 -53.78 -43.86
C ALA A 212 28.78 -54.70 -44.20
N ALA A 213 29.57 -55.11 -43.22
CA ALA A 213 30.66 -56.08 -43.40
C ALA A 213 30.12 -57.51 -43.64
N ILE A 214 29.09 -57.91 -42.89
CA ILE A 214 28.40 -59.20 -43.09
C ILE A 214 27.79 -59.25 -44.49
N ASN A 215 27.02 -58.22 -44.86
CA ASN A 215 26.38 -58.16 -46.18
C ASN A 215 27.41 -58.16 -47.33
N ARG A 216 28.56 -57.51 -47.15
CA ARG A 216 29.66 -57.54 -48.13
C ARG A 216 30.30 -58.91 -48.24
N ALA A 217 30.54 -59.58 -47.11
CA ALA A 217 31.12 -60.92 -47.09
C ALA A 217 30.17 -61.95 -47.73
N GLU A 218 28.87 -61.88 -47.43
CA GLU A 218 27.84 -62.71 -48.07
C GLU A 218 27.75 -62.43 -49.57
N GLY A 219 27.74 -61.16 -49.98
CA GLY A 219 27.75 -60.78 -51.39
C GLY A 219 29.00 -61.26 -52.14
N GLN A 220 30.17 -61.20 -51.51
CA GLN A 220 31.41 -61.73 -52.08
C GLN A 220 31.41 -63.26 -52.19
N ALA A 221 30.91 -63.96 -51.16
CA ALA A 221 30.79 -65.42 -51.19
C ALA A 221 29.86 -65.89 -52.33
N LEU A 222 28.73 -65.20 -52.51
CA LEU A 222 27.79 -65.47 -53.60
C LEU A 222 28.41 -65.18 -54.98
N ALA A 223 29.15 -64.09 -55.13
CA ALA A 223 29.84 -63.75 -56.37
C ALA A 223 30.91 -64.79 -56.76
N ILE A 224 31.69 -65.27 -55.79
CA ILE A 224 32.71 -66.31 -56.03
C ILE A 224 32.05 -67.63 -56.42
N GLN A 225 30.96 -68.03 -55.77
CA GLN A 225 30.22 -69.23 -56.17
C GLN A 225 29.70 -69.14 -57.60
N MET A 226 29.10 -68.00 -57.97
CA MET A 226 28.61 -67.77 -59.34
C MET A 226 29.75 -67.78 -60.37
N GLU A 227 30.89 -67.16 -60.06
CA GLU A 227 32.07 -67.18 -60.94
C GLU A 227 32.59 -68.60 -61.12
N MET A 228 32.79 -69.34 -60.03
CA MET A 228 33.31 -70.70 -60.06
C MET A 228 32.37 -71.65 -60.83
N GLU A 229 31.06 -71.53 -60.65
CA GLU A 229 30.08 -72.35 -61.39
C GLU A 229 30.08 -72.04 -62.89
N ALA A 230 30.16 -70.76 -63.27
CA ALA A 230 30.32 -70.35 -64.67
C ALA A 230 31.65 -70.86 -65.26
N ARG A 231 32.72 -70.84 -64.47
CA ARG A 231 34.06 -71.30 -64.87
C ARG A 231 34.13 -72.81 -65.03
N CYS A 232 33.49 -73.59 -64.15
CA CYS A 232 33.35 -75.03 -64.30
C CYS A 232 32.59 -75.40 -65.58
N LYS A 233 31.45 -74.75 -65.86
CA LYS A 233 30.70 -74.96 -67.12
C LYS A 233 31.52 -74.60 -68.36
N ALA A 234 32.32 -73.54 -68.29
CA ALA A 234 33.22 -73.16 -69.38
C ALA A 234 34.35 -74.18 -69.61
N LEU A 235 34.93 -74.75 -68.54
CA LEU A 235 35.97 -75.77 -68.62
C LEU A 235 35.43 -77.09 -69.18
N ASP A 236 34.22 -77.50 -68.81
CA ASP A 236 33.57 -78.71 -69.38
C ASP A 236 33.33 -78.57 -70.89
N ASN A 237 32.90 -77.39 -71.35
CA ASN A 237 32.73 -77.10 -72.78
C ASN A 237 34.07 -77.05 -73.53
N LEU A 238 35.14 -76.57 -72.88
CA LEU A 238 36.48 -76.53 -73.45
C LEU A 238 37.08 -77.93 -73.58
N ALA A 239 36.92 -78.77 -72.55
CA ALA A 239 37.42 -80.15 -72.52
C ALA A 239 36.80 -80.99 -73.65
N SER A 240 35.48 -80.84 -73.89
CA SER A 240 34.79 -81.53 -74.99
C SER A 240 35.22 -81.04 -76.38
N SER A 241 35.62 -79.77 -76.53
CA SER A 241 36.07 -79.22 -77.82
C SER A 241 37.53 -79.57 -78.17
N LEU A 242 38.35 -79.93 -77.17
CA LEU A 242 39.77 -80.25 -77.34
C LEU A 242 40.04 -81.70 -77.77
N GLU A 243 39.03 -82.58 -77.80
CA GLU A 243 39.18 -83.98 -78.23
C GLU A 243 39.32 -84.18 -79.76
N HIS A 244 39.08 -83.15 -80.59
CA HIS A 244 39.18 -83.28 -82.06
C HIS A 244 40.11 -82.22 -82.67
N SER A 245 41.37 -82.62 -82.89
CA SER A 245 42.42 -82.01 -83.74
C SER A 245 43.19 -80.78 -83.20
N GLY A 246 44.53 -80.90 -83.15
CA GLY A 246 45.45 -79.75 -83.29
C GLY A 246 45.91 -79.02 -82.02
N ALA A 247 46.38 -79.75 -81.00
CA ALA A 247 46.90 -79.22 -79.72
C ALA A 247 48.29 -78.54 -79.80
N GLY A 248 48.49 -77.63 -80.75
CA GLY A 248 49.69 -76.79 -80.85
C GLY A 248 49.40 -75.30 -80.68
N ALA A 249 48.24 -74.81 -81.11
CA ALA A 249 47.93 -73.38 -81.16
C ALA A 249 47.31 -72.82 -79.87
N ALA A 250 46.62 -73.64 -79.08
CA ALA A 250 45.88 -73.17 -77.89
C ALA A 250 46.78 -72.86 -76.67
N ALA A 251 47.86 -73.62 -76.47
CA ALA A 251 48.80 -73.39 -75.36
C ALA A 251 49.51 -72.03 -75.50
N SER A 252 49.83 -71.63 -76.72
CA SER A 252 50.45 -70.33 -77.02
C SER A 252 49.48 -69.17 -76.71
N PHE A 253 48.19 -69.32 -77.00
CA PHE A 253 47.20 -68.28 -76.69
C PHE A 253 47.00 -68.08 -75.18
N VAL A 254 46.90 -69.17 -74.41
CA VAL A 254 46.77 -69.08 -72.93
C VAL A 254 48.02 -68.49 -72.30
N THR A 255 49.20 -68.84 -72.82
CA THR A 255 50.46 -68.25 -72.35
C THR A 255 50.53 -66.76 -72.69
N ALA A 256 50.06 -66.36 -73.88
CA ALA A 256 49.97 -64.95 -74.28
C ALA A 256 48.95 -64.16 -73.42
N ASP A 257 47.77 -64.70 -73.13
CA ASP A 257 46.76 -64.04 -72.28
C ASP A 257 47.28 -63.82 -70.84
N ASN A 258 47.90 -64.84 -70.25
CA ASN A 258 48.53 -64.72 -68.93
C ASN A 258 49.70 -63.72 -68.95
N TYR A 259 50.47 -63.65 -70.03
CA TYR A 259 51.57 -62.72 -70.17
C TYR A 259 51.10 -61.27 -70.26
N VAL A 260 50.06 -60.98 -71.05
CA VAL A 260 49.49 -59.63 -71.17
C VAL A 260 48.89 -59.16 -69.85
N LYS A 261 48.19 -60.03 -69.12
CA LYS A 261 47.65 -59.71 -67.79
C LYS A 261 48.76 -59.43 -66.77
N ALA A 262 49.83 -60.22 -66.78
CA ALA A 262 51.00 -59.97 -65.93
C ALA A 262 51.71 -58.63 -66.28
N PHE A 263 51.85 -58.31 -67.56
CA PHE A 263 52.44 -57.04 -68.01
C PHE A 263 51.57 -55.82 -67.64
N SER A 264 50.25 -55.92 -67.78
CA SER A 264 49.31 -54.87 -67.38
C SER A 264 49.42 -54.53 -65.88
N ASN A 265 49.68 -55.53 -65.05
CA ASN A 265 49.86 -55.33 -63.61
C ASN A 265 51.25 -54.76 -63.27
N LEU A 266 52.28 -55.01 -64.08
CA LEU A 266 53.63 -54.46 -63.86
C LEU A 266 53.73 -52.98 -64.25
N ALA A 267 53.05 -52.57 -65.33
CA ALA A 267 53.06 -51.19 -65.82
C ALA A 267 52.40 -50.18 -64.85
N ARG A 268 51.55 -50.64 -63.92
CA ARG A 268 50.86 -49.78 -62.96
C ARG A 268 51.67 -49.42 -61.71
N THR A 269 52.82 -50.04 -61.47
CA THR A 269 53.40 -50.09 -60.11
C THR A 269 54.74 -49.37 -59.91
N ASN A 270 55.39 -48.79 -60.94
CA ASN A 270 56.75 -48.23 -60.78
C ASN A 270 57.00 -46.89 -61.52
N ASN A 271 56.93 -45.76 -60.80
CA ASN A 271 57.49 -44.46 -61.24
C ASN A 271 58.07 -43.69 -60.05
N THR A 272 59.40 -43.72 -59.86
CA THR A 272 60.15 -42.83 -58.94
C THR A 272 61.59 -42.78 -59.43
N VAL A 273 62.27 -41.62 -59.38
CA VAL A 273 63.70 -41.43 -58.98
C VAL A 273 64.12 -39.96 -59.18
N ILE A 274 64.64 -39.33 -58.11
CA ILE A 274 65.34 -38.04 -58.12
C ILE A 274 66.85 -38.34 -58.06
N ILE A 275 67.64 -37.82 -59.02
CA ILE A 275 69.10 -38.00 -59.10
C ILE A 275 69.81 -36.72 -58.61
N PRO A 276 70.72 -36.79 -57.62
CA PRO A 276 71.56 -35.66 -57.19
C PRO A 276 72.74 -35.42 -58.15
N SER A 277 73.05 -34.15 -58.41
CA SER A 277 74.01 -33.71 -59.44
C SER A 277 75.46 -33.50 -58.97
N ASN A 278 75.84 -33.97 -57.77
CA ASN A 278 77.25 -33.95 -57.38
C ASN A 278 77.60 -35.04 -56.32
N PRO A 279 78.34 -36.11 -56.68
CA PRO A 279 78.60 -37.25 -55.80
C PRO A 279 79.87 -37.15 -54.93
N ALA A 280 80.48 -35.98 -54.77
CA ALA A 280 81.84 -35.88 -54.21
C ALA A 280 81.95 -35.46 -52.72
N ASP A 281 80.86 -35.32 -51.98
CA ASP A 281 80.97 -34.92 -50.57
C ASP A 281 80.06 -35.75 -49.66
N VAL A 282 80.64 -36.76 -49.01
CA VAL A 282 80.01 -37.64 -48.01
C VAL A 282 79.39 -36.83 -46.86
N GLY A 283 79.86 -35.59 -46.65
CA GLY A 283 79.26 -34.64 -45.71
C GLY A 283 77.81 -34.26 -46.00
N SER A 284 77.42 -34.19 -47.28
CA SER A 284 76.06 -33.78 -47.69
C SER A 284 75.00 -34.88 -47.53
N MET A 285 75.38 -36.15 -47.77
CA MET A 285 74.54 -37.31 -47.46
C MET A 285 74.35 -37.49 -45.95
N VAL A 286 75.42 -37.31 -45.16
CA VAL A 286 75.33 -37.39 -43.70
C VAL A 286 74.54 -36.20 -43.14
N ALA A 287 74.65 -35.01 -43.72
CA ALA A 287 73.83 -33.85 -43.34
C ALA A 287 72.34 -34.05 -43.68
N GLN A 288 72.00 -34.62 -44.84
CA GLN A 288 70.62 -34.93 -45.21
C GLN A 288 70.04 -36.10 -44.39
N ALA A 289 70.83 -37.15 -44.13
CA ALA A 289 70.45 -38.23 -43.23
C ALA A 289 70.28 -37.74 -41.79
N MET A 290 71.16 -36.84 -41.32
CA MET A 290 71.05 -36.18 -40.01
C MET A 290 69.89 -35.19 -39.97
N ALA A 291 69.51 -34.54 -41.08
CA ALA A 291 68.33 -33.68 -41.15
C ALA A 291 67.05 -34.51 -41.02
N ILE A 292 66.97 -35.65 -41.71
CA ILE A 292 65.88 -36.62 -41.54
C ILE A 292 65.86 -37.15 -40.10
N TYR A 293 67.02 -37.53 -39.55
CA TYR A 293 67.13 -37.99 -38.16
C TYR A 293 66.69 -36.91 -37.16
N LYS A 294 67.08 -35.64 -37.36
CA LYS A 294 66.72 -34.50 -36.50
C LYS A 294 65.23 -34.16 -36.63
N GLN A 295 64.63 -34.33 -37.81
CA GLN A 295 63.22 -34.12 -38.05
C GLN A 295 62.35 -35.25 -37.46
N VAL A 296 62.84 -36.49 -37.52
CA VAL A 296 62.24 -37.65 -36.84
C VAL A 296 62.39 -37.55 -35.31
N ALA A 297 63.55 -37.12 -34.82
CA ALA A 297 63.82 -36.94 -33.39
C ALA A 297 62.99 -35.79 -32.78
N ASN A 298 62.83 -34.65 -33.48
CA ASN A 298 61.97 -33.57 -33.02
C ASN A 298 60.49 -33.98 -32.96
N ASN A 299 60.02 -34.83 -33.89
CA ASN A 299 58.66 -35.39 -33.82
C ASN A 299 58.43 -36.34 -32.64
N GLN A 300 59.48 -36.95 -32.07
CA GLN A 300 59.39 -37.79 -30.87
C GLN A 300 59.40 -37.00 -29.54
N VAL A 301 60.03 -35.82 -29.50
CA VAL A 301 60.01 -34.96 -28.30
C VAL A 301 58.65 -34.26 -28.14
N SER A 302 57.98 -33.90 -29.24
CA SER A 302 56.60 -33.36 -29.21
C SER A 302 55.53 -34.39 -28.82
N SER A 303 55.82 -35.69 -28.92
CA SER A 303 54.92 -36.76 -28.46
C SER A 303 55.13 -37.15 -26.99
N ASN A 304 56.23 -36.73 -26.34
CA ASN A 304 56.55 -37.10 -24.95
C ASN A 304 56.31 -35.99 -23.90
N GLN A 305 55.81 -34.81 -24.29
CA GLN A 305 55.22 -33.82 -23.36
C GLN A 305 53.70 -33.99 -23.16
N LEU A 306 53.07 -34.93 -23.88
CA LEU A 306 51.66 -35.33 -23.71
C LEU A 306 51.45 -36.45 -22.66
N VAL A 307 52.47 -36.79 -21.85
CA VAL A 307 52.36 -37.84 -20.80
C VAL A 307 52.69 -37.35 -19.37
N LYS A 308 53.06 -36.07 -19.17
CA LYS A 308 53.18 -35.47 -17.82
C LYS A 308 52.76 -33.99 -17.76
N LYS A 309 51.46 -33.74 -17.85
CA LYS A 309 50.72 -32.78 -17.01
C LYS A 309 49.23 -33.07 -17.07
#